data_AF-A0A920PZ50-F1
#
_entry.id   AF-A0A920PZ50-F1
#
_cell.length_a   1.000
_cell.length_b   1.000
_cell.length_c   1.000
_cell.angle_alpha   90.00
_cell.angle_beta   90.00
_cell.angle_gamma   90.00
#
_symmetry.space_group_name_H-M   'P 1'
#
loop_
_entity.id
_entity.type
_entity.pdbx_description
1 polymer ?
#
loop_
_entity_poly.entity_id
_entity_poly.type
_entity_poly.pdbx_seq_one_letter_code
_entity_poly.pdbx_strand_id
1 'polypeptide(L)' 'MKKKDALHGVNVAFIGAGAMGTAMIGGMLSRPTSEATRVSASDRQQECLDTVRQQFGIQTTLDNR' A
#
# COMPACT_ATOMS: atom_id res chain seq x y z
N MET A 1 -0.36 28.87 0.76
CA MET A 1 0.72 27.92 1.12
C MET A 1 0.27 26.52 0.73
N LYS A 2 0.81 25.92 -0.36
CA LYS A 2 0.44 24.53 -0.73
C LYS A 2 1.03 23.60 0.32
N LYS A 3 0.18 22.85 1.06
CA LYS A 3 0.65 21.77 1.94
C LYS A 3 1.52 20.83 1.10
N LYS A 4 2.80 20.69 1.46
CA LYS A 4 3.65 19.64 0.89
C LYS A 4 3.01 18.31 1.28
N ASP A 5 2.72 17.47 0.30
CA ASP A 5 2.22 16.13 0.55
C ASP A 5 3.31 15.34 1.26
N ALA A 6 3.08 14.97 2.52
CA ALA A 6 4.08 14.33 3.38
C ALA A 6 4.53 12.96 2.84
N LEU A 7 3.76 12.37 1.93
CA LEU A 7 4.03 11.05 1.35
C LEU A 7 4.71 11.14 -0.03
N HIS A 8 4.96 12.34 -0.56
CA HIS A 8 5.59 12.50 -1.86
C HIS A 8 7.03 11.95 -1.86
N GLY A 9 7.26 10.92 -2.68
CA GLY A 9 8.58 10.30 -2.87
C GLY A 9 9.03 9.37 -1.73
N VAL A 10 8.14 8.99 -0.81
CA VAL A 10 8.44 8.08 0.30
C VAL A 10 7.99 6.66 -0.04
N ASN A 11 8.78 5.66 0.37
CA ASN A 11 8.37 4.25 0.30
C ASN A 11 7.52 3.91 1.54
N VAL A 12 6.34 3.33 1.33
CA VAL A 12 5.38 3.01 2.39
C VAL A 12 5.12 1.52 2.42
N ALA A 13 5.44 0.89 3.54
CA ALA A 13 5.17 -0.52 3.81
C ALA A 13 3.97 -0.67 4.76
N PHE A 14 2.94 -1.37 4.33
CA PHE A 14 1.77 -1.70 5.14
C PHE A 14 1.96 -3.08 5.79
N ILE A 15 1.96 -3.12 7.13
CA ILE A 15 1.92 -4.37 7.89
C ILE A 15 0.46 -4.67 8.21
N GLY A 16 -0.11 -5.63 7.48
CA GLY A 16 -1.54 -5.93 7.42
C GLY A 16 -2.16 -5.50 6.08
N ALA A 17 -2.75 -6.46 5.37
CA ALA A 17 -3.46 -6.31 4.10
C ALA A 17 -4.94 -6.77 4.19
N GLY A 18 -5.48 -6.93 5.40
CA GLY A 18 -6.92 -7.09 5.63
C GLY A 18 -7.71 -5.82 5.29
N ALA A 19 -9.00 -5.79 5.63
CA ALA A 19 -9.93 -4.73 5.22
C ALA A 19 -9.41 -3.29 5.45
N MET A 20 -8.80 -3.01 6.60
CA MET A 20 -8.22 -1.68 6.89
C MET A 20 -7.00 -1.39 6.03
N GLY A 21 -6.09 -2.36 5.87
CA GLY A 21 -4.89 -2.19 5.04
C GLY A 21 -5.28 -1.87 3.59
N THR A 22 -6.21 -2.65 3.03
CA THR A 22 -6.76 -2.43 1.69
C THR A 22 -7.37 -1.04 1.54
N ALA A 23 -8.20 -0.61 2.49
CA ALA A 23 -8.82 0.72 2.45
C ALA A 23 -7.78 1.86 2.51
N MET A 24 -6.75 1.71 3.34
CA MET A 24 -5.69 2.70 3.48
C MET A 24 -4.80 2.77 2.23
N ILE A 25 -4.44 1.61 1.65
CA ILE A 25 -3.70 1.53 0.39
C ILE A 25 -4.49 2.20 -0.74
N GLY A 26 -5.78 1.85 -0.89
CA GLY A 26 -6.64 2.45 -1.91
C GLY A 26 -6.78 3.98 -1.73
N GLY A 27 -7.00 4.43 -0.49
CA GLY A 27 -7.05 5.86 -0.16
C GLY A 27 -5.75 6.60 -0.48
N MET A 28 -4.60 5.99 -0.23
CA MET A 28 -3.29 6.57 -0.56
C MET A 28 -3.09 6.64 -2.08
N LEU A 29 -3.35 5.56 -2.81
CA LEU A 29 -3.13 5.46 -4.26
C LEU A 29 -4.13 6.29 -5.09
N SER A 30 -5.28 6.67 -4.52
CA SER A 30 -6.21 7.60 -5.17
C SER A 30 -5.66 9.02 -5.36
N ARG A 31 -4.51 9.34 -4.73
CA ARG A 31 -3.88 10.68 -4.81
C ARG A 31 -2.95 10.78 -6.01
N PRO A 32 -2.86 11.95 -6.69
CA PRO A 32 -2.05 12.13 -7.90
C PRO A 32 -0.54 11.93 -7.72
N THR A 33 -0.05 11.98 -6.48
CA THR A 33 1.36 11.96 -6.08
C THR A 33 1.84 10.57 -5.64
N SER A 34 0.94 9.59 -5.62
CA SER A 34 1.21 8.24 -5.12
C SER A 34 1.56 7.30 -6.28
N GLU A 35 2.63 6.52 -6.12
CA GLU A 35 3.05 5.51 -7.08
C GLU A 35 2.94 4.11 -6.45
N ALA A 36 2.25 3.18 -7.11
CA ALA A 36 2.10 1.80 -6.62
C ALA A 36 3.44 1.09 -6.41
N THR A 37 4.47 1.47 -7.18
CA THR A 37 5.84 0.96 -7.05
C THR A 37 6.53 1.33 -5.74
N ARG A 38 6.04 2.36 -5.03
CA ARG A 38 6.55 2.77 -3.71
C ARG A 38 5.72 2.22 -2.55
N VAL A 39 4.67 1.47 -2.84
CA VAL A 39 3.81 0.85 -1.83
C VAL A 39 4.06 -0.65 -1.81
N SER A 40 4.27 -1.19 -0.60
CA SER A 40 4.31 -2.62 -0.37
C SER A 40 3.37 -3.02 0.76
N ALA A 41 2.92 -4.27 0.77
CA ALA A 41 2.11 -4.82 1.84
C ALA A 41 2.64 -6.19 2.29
N SER A 42 2.63 -6.40 3.60
CA SER A 42 2.96 -7.68 4.23
C SER A 42 1.79 -8.16 5.07
N ASP A 43 1.48 -9.45 5.01
CA ASP A 43 0.39 -10.06 5.77
C ASP A 43 0.66 -11.56 5.94
N ARG A 44 0.08 -12.20 6.95
CA ARG A 44 0.24 -13.65 7.17
C ARG A 44 -0.70 -14.46 6.27
N GLN A 45 -1.76 -13.84 5.76
CA GLN A 45 -2.78 -14.45 4.93
C GLN A 45 -2.51 -14.15 3.45
N GLN A 46 -2.18 -15.19 2.66
CA GLN A 46 -1.92 -15.06 1.22
C GLN A 46 -3.12 -14.46 0.47
N GLU A 47 -4.36 -14.80 0.84
CA GLU A 47 -5.57 -14.27 0.20
C GLU A 47 -5.68 -12.74 0.31
N CYS A 48 -5.28 -12.17 1.44
CA CYS A 48 -5.24 -10.72 1.64
C CYS A 48 -4.19 -10.07 0.73
N LEU A 49 -3.02 -10.70 0.60
CA LEU A 49 -1.95 -10.25 -0.28
C LEU A 49 -2.36 -10.31 -1.76
N ASP A 50 -2.98 -11.40 -2.18
CA ASP A 50 -3.45 -11.58 -3.56
C ASP A 50 -4.49 -10.51 -3.90
N THR A 51 -5.41 -10.22 -2.98
CA THR A 51 -6.42 -9.16 -3.13
C THR A 51 -5.76 -7.80 -3.41
N VAL A 52 -4.85 -7.34 -2.55
CA VAL A 52 -4.23 -6.02 -2.73
C VAL A 52 -3.28 -5.97 -3.93
N ARG A 53 -2.62 -7.09 -4.26
CA ARG A 53 -1.78 -7.21 -5.46
C ARG A 53 -2.60 -7.09 -6.73
N GLN A 54 -3.73 -7.80 -6.81
CA GLN A 54 -4.63 -7.75 -7.97
C GLN A 54 -5.32 -6.39 -8.10
N GLN A 55 -5.76 -5.80 -6.99
CA GLN A 55 -6.47 -4.51 -7.01
C GLN A 55 -5.56 -3.32 -7.31
N PHE A 56 -4.33 -3.32 -6.77
CA PHE A 56 -3.49 -2.13 -6.78
C PHE A 56 -2.14 -2.31 -7.50
N GLY A 57 -1.77 -3.53 -7.88
CA GLY A 57 -0.50 -3.81 -8.55
C GLY A 57 0.74 -3.59 -7.66
N ILE A 58 0.58 -3.59 -6.34
CA ILE A 58 1.66 -3.35 -5.38
C ILE A 58 2.49 -4.61 -5.10
N GLN A 59 3.69 -4.42 -4.55
CA GLN A 59 4.51 -5.54 -4.08
C GLN A 59 3.92 -6.13 -2.78
N THR A 60 3.94 -7.46 -2.68
CA THR A 60 3.42 -8.18 -1.52
C THR A 60 4.40 -9.23 -1.02
N THR A 61 4.41 -9.47 0.30
CA THR A 61 5.29 -10.44 0.96
C THR A 61 4.59 -11.08 2.16
N LEU A 62 4.90 -12.34 2.46
CA LEU A 62 4.44 -13.01 3.68
C LEU A 62 5.31 -12.68 4.91
N ASP A 63 6.44 -12.00 4.69
CA ASP A 63 7.41 -11.62 5.73
C ASP A 63 7.55 -10.09 5.79
N ASN A 64 7.52 -9.54 7.02
CA ASN A 64 7.62 -8.11 7.30
C ASN A 64 8.94 -7.71 7.98
N ARG A 65 9.95 -8.60 7.98
CA ARG A 65 11.30 -8.35 8.47
C ARG A 65 12.13 -7.46 7.55
#